data_AF-A0A4Y2I6P0-F1
#
_entry.id   AF-A0A4Y2I6P0-F1
#
_cell.length_a   1.000
_cell.length_b   1.000
_cell.length_c   1.000
_cell.angle_alpha   90.00
_cell.angle_beta   90.00
_cell.angle_gamma   90.00
#
_symmetry.space_group_name_H-M   'P 1'
#
loop_
_entity.id
_entity.type
_entity.pdbx_description
1 polymer ?
#
loop_
_entity_poly.entity_id
_entity_poly.type
_entity_poly.pdbx_seq_one_letter_code
_entity_poly.pdbx_strand_id
1 'polypeptide(L)'
;MSSTTTRSSGVMSISYSFLLHWTLKAKQLNDLGNSSDFSVVRSDLYQFKTTKDFLRFYLEIGKPDDYCDISVKGSKMWSFKLAFPFLVSKERAFGLYKCELNYLSLFKTSSVPDEEDVTIYCVLNAFPVYPVSSAKEDDICPMEDQKTVDFEGMRDITLPENSTNEMVVDFIQRGYAKHLTVDKAIKIIGESKESRCEVLKILCVEYLLHSINISNMKKISKAAIDYGLPLLERRCLEKIANGDFKVTYS
;
A
#
# COMPACT_ATOMS: atom_id res chain seq x y z
N MET A 1 14.32 29.35 48.48
CA MET A 1 13.39 28.22 48.21
C MET A 1 13.15 28.17 46.72
N SER A 2 13.63 27.13 46.04
CA SER A 2 13.42 26.95 44.60
C SER A 2 12.13 26.15 44.40
N SER A 3 11.10 26.75 43.81
CA SER A 3 9.84 26.07 43.51
C SER A 3 10.00 25.25 42.23
N THR A 4 10.17 23.94 42.37
CA THR A 4 10.10 23.01 41.25
C THR A 4 8.64 22.92 40.82
N THR A 5 8.31 23.48 39.64
CA THR A 5 6.98 23.33 39.02
C THR A 5 6.80 21.89 38.56
N THR A 6 5.80 21.21 39.10
CA THR A 6 5.40 19.85 38.69
C THR A 6 4.88 19.90 37.26
N ARG A 7 5.67 19.42 36.30
CA ARG A 7 5.21 19.22 34.91
C ARG A 7 4.22 18.06 34.89
N SER A 8 2.94 18.37 34.67
CA SER A 8 1.91 17.38 34.37
C SER A 8 2.11 16.86 32.95
N SER A 9 2.50 15.60 32.81
CA SER A 9 2.52 14.87 31.53
C SER A 9 1.31 13.94 31.45
N GLY A 10 0.63 13.91 30.30
CA GLY A 10 -0.48 13.00 30.02
C GLY A 10 -0.49 12.56 28.56
N VAL A 11 -1.14 11.44 28.28
CA VAL A 11 -1.38 10.94 26.92
C VAL A 11 -2.71 11.51 26.43
N MET A 12 -2.71 12.20 25.29
CA MET A 12 -3.93 12.79 24.72
C MET A 12 -4.73 11.82 23.85
N SER A 13 -4.05 10.92 23.13
CA SER A 13 -4.70 9.91 22.29
C SER A 13 -3.74 8.75 22.02
N ILE A 14 -4.33 7.60 21.66
CA ILE A 14 -3.62 6.42 21.18
C ILE A 14 -4.14 6.13 19.78
N SER A 15 -3.26 5.76 18.87
CA SER A 15 -3.62 5.31 17.52
C SER A 15 -2.84 4.06 17.18
N TYR A 16 -3.47 3.14 16.46
CA TYR A 16 -2.82 1.95 15.94
C TYR A 16 -2.68 2.07 14.43
N SER A 17 -1.53 1.67 13.91
CA SER A 17 -1.25 1.64 12.47
C SER A 17 -0.92 0.21 12.07
N PHE A 18 -1.61 -0.29 11.07
CA PHE A 18 -1.45 -1.64 10.55
C PHE A 18 -1.02 -1.57 9.09
N LEU A 19 0.08 -2.24 8.75
CA LEU A 19 0.44 -2.53 7.37
C LEU A 19 -0.25 -3.84 6.99
N LEU A 20 -1.23 -3.76 6.09
CA LEU A 20 -2.02 -4.90 5.67
C LEU A 20 -1.62 -5.31 4.26
N HIS A 21 -1.54 -6.61 4.05
CA HIS A 21 -1.48 -7.20 2.72
C HIS A 21 -2.56 -8.28 2.61
N TRP A 22 -3.31 -8.26 1.51
CA TRP A 22 -4.40 -9.18 1.25
C TRP A 22 -4.29 -9.71 -0.19
N THR A 23 -4.02 -11.01 -0.31
CA THR A 23 -3.85 -11.68 -1.61
C THR A 23 -5.14 -12.38 -2.00
N LEU A 24 -5.54 -12.22 -3.26
CA LEU A 24 -6.72 -12.81 -3.85
C LEU A 24 -6.48 -13.05 -5.35
N LYS A 25 -7.38 -13.79 -6.01
CA LYS A 25 -7.29 -14.00 -7.46
C LYS A 25 -7.85 -12.80 -8.22
N ALA A 26 -7.17 -12.34 -9.26
CA ALA A 26 -7.63 -11.24 -10.11
C ALA A 26 -9.07 -11.47 -10.61
N LYS A 27 -9.42 -12.72 -10.90
CA LYS A 27 -10.78 -13.15 -11.23
C LYS A 27 -11.83 -12.63 -10.24
N GLN A 28 -11.56 -12.63 -8.93
CA GLN A 28 -12.52 -12.16 -7.92
C GLN A 28 -12.81 -10.67 -8.05
N LEU A 29 -11.84 -9.86 -8.49
CA LEU A 29 -12.05 -8.43 -8.77
C LEU A 29 -12.75 -8.22 -10.11
N ASN A 30 -12.44 -9.05 -11.10
CA ASN A 30 -13.02 -8.96 -12.43
C ASN A 30 -14.49 -9.41 -12.45
N ASP A 31 -14.81 -10.48 -11.73
CA ASP A 31 -16.18 -10.97 -11.52
C ASP A 31 -17.03 -9.93 -10.78
N LEU A 32 -16.44 -9.12 -9.90
CA LEU A 32 -17.13 -8.04 -9.19
C LEU A 32 -17.69 -6.97 -10.14
N GLY A 33 -16.98 -6.68 -11.23
CA GLY A 33 -17.44 -5.75 -12.27
C GLY A 33 -18.47 -6.36 -13.23
N ASN A 34 -18.49 -7.68 -13.37
CA ASN A 34 -19.24 -8.38 -14.42
C ASN A 34 -20.46 -9.16 -13.92
N SER A 35 -20.52 -9.50 -12.62
CA SER A 35 -21.56 -10.37 -12.04
C SER A 35 -22.61 -9.60 -11.26
N SER A 36 -23.87 -10.02 -11.35
CA SER A 36 -24.96 -9.55 -10.49
C SER A 36 -24.87 -10.09 -9.06
N ASP A 37 -24.21 -11.23 -8.87
CA ASP A 37 -24.38 -12.07 -7.68
C ASP A 37 -23.42 -11.70 -6.55
N PHE A 38 -22.30 -11.06 -6.88
CA PHE A 38 -21.33 -10.57 -5.90
C PHE A 38 -21.39 -9.05 -5.80
N SER A 39 -21.74 -8.53 -4.63
CA SER A 39 -21.74 -7.09 -4.36
C SER A 39 -20.39 -6.59 -3.83
N VAL A 40 -19.64 -7.45 -3.14
CA VAL A 40 -18.39 -7.11 -2.47
C VAL A 40 -17.42 -8.30 -2.40
N VAL A 41 -16.12 -8.02 -2.39
CA VAL A 41 -15.07 -8.96 -1.96
C VAL A 41 -14.58 -8.53 -0.58
N ARG A 42 -14.51 -9.45 0.38
CA ARG A 42 -14.05 -9.19 1.75
C ARG A 42 -12.74 -9.89 2.05
N SER A 43 -11.86 -9.21 2.78
CA SER A 43 -10.71 -9.85 3.43
C SER A 43 -11.16 -10.72 4.61
N ASP A 44 -10.21 -11.41 5.24
CA ASP A 44 -10.44 -11.99 6.56
C ASP A 44 -10.84 -10.92 7.60
N LEU A 45 -11.49 -11.37 8.68
CA LEU A 45 -11.83 -10.55 9.83
C LEU A 45 -10.60 -10.45 10.75
N TYR A 46 -10.02 -9.26 10.85
CA TYR A 46 -8.88 -8.97 11.70
C TYR A 46 -9.34 -8.59 13.11
N GLN A 47 -8.79 -9.25 14.11
CA GLN A 47 -9.08 -8.98 15.52
C GLN A 47 -7.80 -8.72 16.32
N PHE A 48 -7.69 -7.49 16.83
CA PHE A 48 -6.58 -7.07 17.68
C PHE A 48 -7.02 -7.01 19.14
N LYS A 49 -6.35 -7.79 19.99
CA LYS A 49 -6.70 -7.94 21.41
C LYS A 49 -5.80 -7.03 22.26
N THR A 50 -6.24 -5.80 22.58
CA THR A 50 -5.45 -4.85 23.41
C THR A 50 -6.10 -4.41 24.72
N THR A 51 -6.91 -5.27 25.32
CA THR A 51 -7.63 -5.09 26.60
C THR A 51 -8.89 -4.21 26.52
N LYS A 52 -9.96 -4.73 27.14
CA LYS A 52 -11.36 -4.26 27.20
C LYS A 52 -12.12 -4.06 25.88
N ASP A 53 -11.54 -3.42 24.88
CA ASP A 53 -12.21 -3.13 23.62
C ASP A 53 -11.50 -3.86 22.47
N PHE A 54 -12.17 -4.86 21.88
CA PHE A 54 -11.62 -5.59 20.73
C PHE A 54 -11.69 -4.69 19.49
N LEU A 55 -10.53 -4.30 18.96
CA LEU A 55 -10.48 -3.70 17.64
C LEU A 55 -10.74 -4.80 16.61
N ARG A 56 -11.89 -4.75 15.95
CA ARG A 56 -12.26 -5.67 14.88
C ARG A 56 -12.53 -4.92 13.59
N PHE A 57 -11.97 -5.40 12.49
CA PHE A 57 -12.19 -4.82 11.18
C PHE A 57 -11.93 -5.82 10.05
N TYR A 58 -12.46 -5.53 8.87
CA TYR A 58 -12.09 -6.18 7.61
C TYR A 58 -12.05 -5.14 6.49
N LEU A 59 -11.37 -5.49 5.40
CA LEU A 59 -11.34 -4.70 4.17
C LEU A 59 -12.41 -5.20 3.21
N GLU A 60 -13.04 -4.27 2.50
CA GLU A 60 -14.11 -4.56 1.54
C GLU A 60 -13.84 -3.81 0.24
N ILE A 61 -13.85 -4.54 -0.88
CA ILE A 61 -13.86 -3.96 -2.22
C ILE A 61 -15.26 -4.13 -2.78
N GLY A 62 -15.91 -3.01 -3.10
CA GLY A 62 -17.24 -2.99 -3.72
C GLY A 62 -17.16 -2.96 -5.23
N LYS A 63 -18.31 -3.13 -5.89
CA LYS A 63 -18.41 -3.02 -7.35
C LYS A 63 -17.74 -1.74 -7.86
N PRO A 64 -16.79 -1.84 -8.80
CA PRO A 64 -16.16 -0.67 -9.37
C PRO A 64 -17.15 0.08 -10.27
N ASP A 65 -17.37 1.37 -10.03
CA ASP A 65 -18.04 2.23 -11.01
C ASP A 65 -17.09 2.48 -12.19
N ASP A 66 -15.95 3.15 -11.94
CA ASP A 66 -14.85 3.32 -12.90
C ASP A 66 -13.53 2.67 -12.43
N TYR A 67 -13.36 2.53 -11.12
CA TYR A 67 -12.15 2.04 -10.46
C TYR A 67 -12.53 1.23 -9.21
N CYS A 68 -11.66 0.31 -8.80
CA CYS A 68 -11.86 -0.43 -7.56
C CYS A 68 -11.68 0.49 -6.33
N ASP A 69 -12.74 0.69 -5.55
CA ASP A 69 -12.70 1.36 -4.25
C ASP A 69 -12.52 0.32 -3.13
N ILE A 70 -11.67 0.66 -2.18
CA ILE A 70 -11.43 -0.15 -0.99
C ILE A 70 -11.87 0.61 0.24
N SER A 71 -12.69 -0.05 1.05
CA SER A 71 -13.19 0.50 2.29
C SER A 71 -12.85 -0.43 3.46
N VAL A 72 -12.94 0.12 4.66
CA VAL A 72 -12.77 -0.62 5.90
C VAL A 72 -14.11 -0.62 6.62
N LYS A 73 -14.49 -1.81 7.09
CA LYS A 73 -15.65 -2.00 7.96
C LYS A 73 -15.12 -2.50 9.29
N GLY A 74 -15.57 -1.88 10.37
CA GLY A 74 -15.03 -2.17 11.69
C GLY A 74 -15.96 -1.74 12.80
N SER A 75 -15.56 -2.05 14.02
CA SER A 75 -16.33 -1.81 15.25
C SER A 75 -16.55 -0.31 15.46
N LYS A 76 -17.77 0.09 15.88
CA LYS A 76 -18.16 1.50 16.09
C LYS A 76 -17.34 2.24 17.14
N MET A 77 -16.63 1.52 18.00
CA MET A 77 -15.68 2.07 18.98
C MET A 77 -14.42 2.65 18.33
N TRP A 78 -14.26 2.50 17.01
CA TRP A 78 -13.06 2.89 16.30
C TRP A 78 -13.39 3.69 15.04
N SER A 79 -12.63 4.75 14.83
CA SER A 79 -12.54 5.44 13.55
C SER A 79 -11.36 4.89 12.77
N PHE A 80 -11.58 4.68 11.47
CA PHE A 80 -10.60 4.06 10.59
C PHE A 80 -10.22 5.00 9.46
N LYS A 81 -8.93 5.07 9.14
CA LYS A 81 -8.39 5.77 7.97
C LYS A 81 -7.50 4.82 7.18
N LEU A 82 -7.93 4.49 5.97
CA LEU A 82 -7.12 3.82 4.97
C LEU A 82 -6.19 4.84 4.29
N ALA A 83 -4.93 4.46 4.10
CA ALA A 83 -3.93 5.25 3.41
C ALA A 83 -3.12 4.36 2.45
N PHE A 84 -2.70 4.95 1.34
CA PHE A 84 -1.90 4.30 0.30
C PHE A 84 -2.45 2.93 -0.16
N PRO A 85 -3.75 2.79 -0.49
CA PRO A 85 -4.24 1.54 -1.04
C PRO A 85 -3.72 1.33 -2.47
N PHE A 86 -2.95 0.28 -2.69
CA PHE A 86 -2.49 -0.12 -4.01
C PHE A 86 -2.51 -1.64 -4.16
N LEU A 87 -2.48 -2.10 -5.40
CA LEU A 87 -2.49 -3.50 -5.77
C LEU A 87 -1.19 -3.81 -6.51
N VAL A 88 -0.60 -4.97 -6.22
CA VAL A 88 0.56 -5.51 -6.93
C VAL A 88 0.14 -6.78 -7.66
N SER A 89 0.46 -6.84 -8.95
CA SER A 89 0.40 -8.08 -9.76
C SER A 89 1.73 -8.27 -10.47
N LYS A 90 2.38 -9.40 -10.24
CA LYS A 90 3.74 -9.67 -10.76
C LYS A 90 4.68 -8.49 -10.46
N GLU A 91 5.16 -7.82 -11.51
CA GLU A 91 6.14 -6.71 -11.43
C GLU A 91 5.48 -5.33 -11.60
N ARG A 92 4.15 -5.24 -11.50
CA ARG A 92 3.38 -4.01 -11.69
C ARG A 92 2.66 -3.62 -10.41
N ALA A 93 2.52 -2.32 -10.19
CA ALA A 93 1.66 -1.79 -9.13
C ALA A 93 0.65 -0.78 -9.68
N PHE A 94 -0.54 -0.81 -9.08
CA PHE A 94 -1.68 0.01 -9.49
C PHE A 94 -2.31 0.66 -8.26
N GLY A 95 -2.62 1.93 -8.35
CA GLY A 95 -3.37 2.62 -7.29
C GLY A 95 -4.82 2.14 -7.27
N LEU A 96 -5.38 1.92 -6.08
CA LEU A 96 -6.83 1.81 -5.93
C LEU A 96 -7.44 3.22 -5.82
N TYR A 97 -8.77 3.32 -5.83
CA TYR A 97 -9.43 4.63 -5.67
C TYR A 97 -8.94 5.32 -4.37
N LYS A 98 -8.79 6.65 -4.44
CA LYS A 98 -8.20 7.49 -3.37
C LYS A 98 -6.75 7.14 -2.97
N CYS A 99 -6.00 6.41 -3.81
CA CYS A 99 -4.57 6.22 -3.59
C CYS A 99 -3.83 7.56 -3.68
N GLU A 100 -3.11 7.92 -2.61
CA GLU A 100 -2.30 9.15 -2.56
C GLU A 100 -0.96 9.01 -3.31
N LEU A 101 -0.61 7.80 -3.77
CA LEU A 101 0.57 7.55 -4.59
C LEU A 101 0.27 7.94 -6.05
N ASN A 102 0.31 9.23 -6.33
CA ASN A 102 -0.09 9.83 -7.61
C ASN A 102 0.72 9.37 -8.85
N TYR A 103 1.86 8.71 -8.64
CA TYR A 103 2.65 8.11 -9.71
C TYR A 103 2.15 6.71 -10.10
N LEU A 104 1.22 6.11 -9.36
CA LEU A 104 0.60 4.85 -9.74
C LEU A 104 -0.57 5.11 -10.68
N SER A 105 -0.60 4.37 -11.78
CA SER A 105 -1.80 4.28 -12.61
C SER A 105 -2.93 3.61 -11.83
N LEU A 106 -4.16 4.11 -11.98
CA LEU A 106 -5.31 3.50 -11.31
C LEU A 106 -5.61 2.12 -11.89
N PHE A 107 -5.94 1.17 -11.01
CA PHE A 107 -6.28 -0.19 -11.40
C PHE A 107 -7.61 -0.23 -12.18
N LYS A 108 -7.59 -0.94 -13.29
CA LYS A 108 -8.79 -1.35 -14.04
C LYS A 108 -8.84 -2.87 -14.08
N THR A 109 -10.04 -3.45 -14.01
CA THR A 109 -10.24 -4.93 -14.05
C THR A 109 -9.59 -5.59 -15.27
N SER A 110 -9.58 -4.91 -16.42
CA SER A 110 -8.88 -5.39 -17.63
C SER A 110 -7.34 -5.33 -17.59
N SER A 111 -6.73 -4.81 -16.51
CA SER A 111 -5.28 -4.61 -16.42
C SER A 111 -4.52 -5.89 -16.09
N VAL A 112 -5.21 -6.90 -15.53
CA VAL A 112 -4.60 -8.13 -15.01
C VAL A 112 -5.43 -9.35 -15.41
N PRO A 113 -4.81 -10.41 -15.97
CA PRO A 113 -5.48 -11.67 -16.28
C PRO A 113 -6.09 -12.36 -15.04
N ASP A 114 -7.26 -12.98 -15.21
CA ASP A 114 -8.04 -13.63 -14.13
C ASP A 114 -7.24 -14.62 -13.26
N GLU A 115 -6.30 -15.34 -13.85
CA GLU A 115 -5.53 -16.40 -13.19
C GLU A 115 -4.45 -15.87 -12.23
N GLU A 116 -4.05 -14.60 -12.40
CA GLU A 116 -2.98 -14.00 -11.60
C GLU A 116 -3.40 -13.76 -10.16
N ASP A 117 -2.45 -13.95 -9.24
CA ASP A 117 -2.60 -13.49 -7.87
C ASP A 117 -2.33 -12.00 -7.81
N VAL A 118 -3.26 -11.29 -7.20
CA VAL A 118 -3.13 -9.86 -6.92
C VAL A 118 -3.06 -9.66 -5.42
N THR A 119 -2.09 -8.87 -4.97
CA THR A 119 -1.93 -8.54 -3.55
C THR A 119 -2.22 -7.07 -3.34
N ILE A 120 -3.24 -6.80 -2.55
CA ILE A 120 -3.59 -5.46 -2.11
C ILE A 120 -2.75 -5.11 -0.90
N TYR A 121 -2.14 -3.94 -0.93
CA TYR A 121 -1.38 -3.34 0.17
C TYR A 121 -2.06 -2.05 0.60
N CYS A 122 -2.17 -1.85 1.91
CA CYS A 122 -2.64 -0.59 2.46
C CYS A 122 -2.14 -0.37 3.89
N VAL A 123 -2.16 0.88 4.31
CA VAL A 123 -1.95 1.28 5.70
C VAL A 123 -3.30 1.59 6.32
N LEU A 124 -3.65 0.92 7.39
CA LEU A 124 -4.86 1.19 8.16
C LEU A 124 -4.51 1.86 9.48
N ASN A 125 -5.01 3.07 9.70
CA ASN A 125 -4.91 3.73 10.98
C ASN A 125 -6.25 3.62 11.72
N ALA A 126 -6.21 3.14 12.96
CA ALA A 126 -7.38 3.01 13.84
C ALA A 126 -7.23 3.92 15.06
N PHE A 127 -8.28 4.69 15.34
CA PHE A 127 -8.37 5.63 16.46
C PHE A 127 -9.56 5.24 17.34
N PRO A 128 -9.38 5.11 18.66
CA PRO A 128 -10.51 4.89 19.53
C PRO A 128 -11.41 6.13 19.49
N VAL A 129 -12.71 5.91 19.43
CA VAL A 129 -13.72 6.97 19.51
C VAL A 129 -14.66 6.68 20.67
N TYR A 130 -15.10 7.74 21.34
CA TYR A 130 -16.18 7.62 22.31
C TYR A 130 -17.46 7.31 21.53
N PRO A 131 -18.07 6.13 21.70
CA PRO A 131 -19.34 5.84 21.06
C PRO A 131 -20.40 6.82 21.57
N VAL A 132 -21.35 7.17 20.70
CA VAL A 132 -22.58 7.81 21.17
C VAL A 132 -23.26 6.84 22.14
N SER A 133 -23.75 7.32 23.28
CA SER A 133 -24.31 6.50 24.38
C SER A 133 -25.49 5.58 23.98
N SER A 134 -26.05 5.76 22.78
CA SER A 134 -27.10 4.92 22.19
C SER A 134 -26.59 3.86 21.21
N ALA A 135 -25.30 3.86 20.86
CA ALA A 135 -24.73 2.90 19.94
C ALA A 135 -24.61 1.54 20.62
N LYS A 136 -25.56 0.65 20.33
CA LYS A 136 -25.30 -0.78 20.49
C LYS A 136 -24.13 -1.15 19.58
N GLU A 137 -23.20 -1.93 20.11
CA GLU A 137 -22.16 -2.56 19.31
C GLU A 137 -22.89 -3.36 18.22
N ASP A 138 -22.79 -2.93 16.96
CA ASP A 138 -23.25 -3.80 15.88
C ASP A 138 -22.20 -4.91 15.81
N ASP A 139 -22.66 -6.15 15.95
CA ASP A 139 -21.83 -7.29 15.65
C ASP A 139 -21.38 -7.14 14.20
N ILE A 140 -20.06 -7.05 14.02
CA ILE A 140 -19.47 -7.31 12.70
C ILE A 140 -19.78 -8.78 12.41
N CYS A 141 -20.84 -9.03 11.64
CA CYS A 141 -21.20 -10.38 11.24
C CYS A 141 -20.22 -10.85 10.15
N PRO A 142 -19.41 -11.89 10.41
CA PRO A 142 -18.56 -12.45 9.39
C PRO A 142 -19.44 -13.02 8.26
N MET A 143 -18.92 -12.99 7.03
CA MET A 143 -19.51 -13.79 5.95
C MET A 143 -19.32 -15.28 6.22
N GLU A 144 -20.20 -16.10 5.65
CA GLU A 144 -20.00 -17.55 5.58
C GLU A 144 -18.60 -17.81 4.99
N ASP A 145 -17.80 -18.65 5.66
CA ASP A 145 -16.39 -18.95 5.36
C ASP A 145 -15.34 -17.84 5.57
N GLN A 146 -15.71 -16.66 6.08
CA GLN A 146 -14.74 -15.62 6.42
C GLN A 146 -13.90 -16.04 7.64
N LYS A 147 -12.59 -16.18 7.47
CA LYS A 147 -11.70 -16.55 8.57
C LYS A 147 -11.48 -15.37 9.51
N THR A 148 -11.26 -15.68 10.79
CA THR A 148 -10.82 -14.68 11.77
C THR A 148 -9.31 -14.80 11.97
N VAL A 149 -8.61 -13.68 11.82
CA VAL A 149 -7.17 -13.55 12.07
C VAL A 149 -7.00 -12.78 13.37
N ASP A 150 -6.73 -13.54 14.44
CA ASP A 150 -6.32 -12.97 15.71
C ASP A 150 -4.85 -12.55 15.65
N PHE A 151 -4.53 -11.38 16.17
CA PHE A 151 -3.16 -10.95 16.36
C PHE A 151 -3.00 -10.14 17.65
N GLU A 152 -1.86 -10.35 18.30
CA GLU A 152 -1.51 -9.77 19.59
C GLU A 152 -0.15 -9.08 19.47
N GLY A 153 -0.04 -7.86 20.00
CA GLY A 153 1.20 -7.10 20.00
C GLY A 153 1.73 -6.70 18.62
N MET A 154 2.96 -6.18 18.62
CA MET A 154 3.72 -5.88 17.42
C MET A 154 4.32 -7.20 16.93
N ARG A 155 4.05 -7.62 15.69
CA ARG A 155 4.81 -8.72 15.09
C ARG A 155 6.30 -8.35 15.13
N ASP A 156 7.16 -9.34 15.33
CA ASP A 156 8.61 -9.13 15.28
C ASP A 156 8.99 -8.78 13.84
N ILE A 157 8.96 -7.49 13.52
CA ILE A 157 9.44 -6.96 12.25
C ILE A 157 10.95 -6.84 12.41
N THR A 158 11.63 -7.98 12.34
CA THR A 158 13.09 -7.99 12.31
C THR A 158 13.52 -7.21 11.07
N LEU A 159 14.06 -6.01 11.28
CA LEU A 159 14.68 -5.26 10.20
C LEU A 159 15.83 -6.11 9.66
N PRO A 160 16.06 -6.15 8.32
CA PRO A 160 17.24 -6.83 7.80
C PRO A 160 18.46 -6.23 8.49
N GLU A 161 19.29 -7.06 9.13
CA GLU A 161 20.42 -6.64 9.99
C GLU A 161 21.40 -5.67 9.26
N ASN A 162 21.39 -5.68 7.92
CA ASN A 162 22.24 -4.86 7.05
C ASN A 162 21.48 -3.75 6.30
N SER A 163 20.20 -3.50 6.59
CA SER A 163 19.42 -2.47 5.90
C SER A 163 19.82 -1.07 6.38
N THR A 164 20.84 -0.48 5.76
CA THR A 164 21.29 0.90 6.01
C THR A 164 20.41 1.96 5.35
N ASN A 165 19.48 1.55 4.48
CA ASN A 165 18.62 2.48 3.76
C ASN A 165 17.36 2.83 4.60
N GLU A 166 17.35 4.03 5.16
CA GLU A 166 16.23 4.55 5.97
C GLU A 166 14.88 4.47 5.26
N MET A 167 14.81 4.59 3.94
CA MET A 167 13.53 4.49 3.22
C MET A 167 12.99 3.06 3.16
N VAL A 168 13.87 2.05 3.11
CA VAL A 168 13.45 0.64 3.20
C VAL A 168 12.87 0.40 4.58
N VAL A 169 13.55 0.89 5.63
CA VAL A 169 13.08 0.80 7.02
C VAL A 169 11.75 1.51 7.19
N ASP A 170 11.62 2.75 6.70
CA ASP A 170 10.38 3.52 6.77
C ASP A 170 9.24 2.81 6.03
N PHE A 171 9.50 2.24 4.85
CA PHE A 171 8.47 1.51 4.11
C PHE A 171 8.02 0.26 4.87
N ILE A 172 8.95 -0.52 5.43
CA ILE A 172 8.64 -1.72 6.21
C ILE A 172 7.83 -1.36 7.47
N GLN A 173 8.16 -0.27 8.15
CA GLN A 173 7.53 0.13 9.40
C GLN A 173 6.21 0.88 9.20
N ARG A 174 6.10 1.68 8.13
CA ARG A 174 4.99 2.63 7.94
C ARG A 174 4.14 2.33 6.73
N GLY A 175 4.58 1.44 5.83
CA GLY A 175 3.89 1.07 4.59
C GLY A 175 4.01 2.06 3.44
N TYR A 176 4.82 3.12 3.57
CA TYR A 176 5.04 4.10 2.51
C TYR A 176 6.43 4.75 2.60
N ALA A 177 6.97 5.14 1.44
CA ALA A 177 8.22 5.88 1.33
C ALA A 177 7.95 7.35 1.01
N LYS A 178 8.31 8.26 1.92
CA LYS A 178 8.17 9.70 1.70
C LYS A 178 9.20 10.23 0.70
N HIS A 179 8.78 11.21 -0.10
CA HIS A 179 9.67 12.02 -0.96
C HIS A 179 10.58 11.15 -1.85
N LEU A 180 9.96 10.20 -2.55
CA LEU A 180 10.65 9.40 -3.55
C LEU A 180 11.15 10.32 -4.68
N THR A 181 12.43 10.21 -5.00
CA THR A 181 13.09 10.91 -6.11
C THR A 181 13.70 9.87 -7.05
N VAL A 182 14.04 10.28 -8.28
CA VAL A 182 14.70 9.38 -9.26
C VAL A 182 15.95 8.72 -8.66
N ASP A 183 16.78 9.50 -7.98
CA ASP A 183 18.04 9.02 -7.40
C ASP A 183 17.80 8.00 -6.28
N LYS A 184 16.82 8.27 -5.44
CA LYS A 184 16.41 7.39 -4.34
C LYS A 184 15.81 6.09 -4.87
N ALA A 185 14.95 6.16 -5.87
CA ALA A 185 14.34 4.99 -6.51
C ALA A 185 15.41 4.09 -7.15
N ILE A 186 16.36 4.68 -7.89
CA ILE A 186 17.49 3.95 -8.49
C ILE A 186 18.36 3.29 -7.41
N LYS A 187 18.66 4.00 -6.32
CA LYS A 187 19.43 3.45 -5.19
C LYS A 187 18.73 2.24 -4.57
N ILE A 188 17.44 2.37 -4.26
CA ILE A 188 16.63 1.30 -3.66
C ILE A 188 16.56 0.07 -4.57
N ILE A 189 16.40 0.27 -5.88
CA ILE A 189 16.41 -0.82 -6.86
C ILE A 189 17.76 -1.56 -6.85
N GLY A 190 18.87 -0.82 -6.84
CA GLY A 190 20.21 -1.42 -6.78
C GLY A 190 20.45 -2.25 -5.51
N GLU A 191 19.85 -1.84 -4.39
CA GLU A 191 19.93 -2.52 -3.08
C GLU A 191 18.86 -3.61 -2.88
N SER A 192 17.95 -3.80 -3.86
CA SER A 192 16.76 -4.65 -3.68
C SER A 192 17.04 -6.12 -3.38
N LYS A 193 18.15 -6.67 -3.89
CA LYS A 193 18.58 -8.05 -3.59
C LYS A 193 18.93 -8.24 -2.10
N GLU A 194 19.38 -7.18 -1.43
CA GLU A 194 19.80 -7.19 -0.04
C GLU A 194 18.65 -6.81 0.91
N SER A 195 17.78 -5.88 0.48
CA SER A 195 16.70 -5.33 1.31
C SER A 195 15.48 -6.25 1.46
N ARG A 196 15.35 -7.30 0.64
CA ARG A 196 14.21 -8.26 0.62
C ARG A 196 12.83 -7.58 0.55
N CYS A 197 12.75 -6.36 0.03
CA CYS A 197 11.53 -5.57 -0.06
C CYS A 197 11.08 -5.40 -1.52
N GLU A 198 10.61 -6.49 -2.14
CA GLU A 198 10.26 -6.51 -3.57
C GLU A 198 9.14 -5.53 -3.92
N VAL A 199 8.17 -5.33 -3.02
CA VAL A 199 7.07 -4.38 -3.21
C VAL A 199 7.59 -2.96 -3.36
N LEU A 200 8.54 -2.54 -2.52
CA LEU A 200 9.12 -1.20 -2.62
C LEU A 200 9.90 -1.03 -3.92
N LYS A 201 10.60 -2.07 -4.38
CA LYS A 201 11.27 -2.06 -5.69
C LYS A 201 10.25 -1.89 -6.83
N ILE A 202 9.12 -2.60 -6.80
CA ILE A 202 8.04 -2.41 -7.79
C ILE A 202 7.52 -0.97 -7.77
N LEU A 203 7.25 -0.41 -6.59
CA LEU A 203 6.84 1.01 -6.46
C LEU A 203 7.90 1.97 -7.01
N CYS A 204 9.18 1.69 -6.80
CA CYS A 204 10.28 2.48 -7.37
C CYS A 204 10.29 2.41 -8.90
N VAL A 205 10.03 1.24 -9.48
CA VAL A 205 9.95 1.07 -10.95
C VAL A 205 8.76 1.85 -11.53
N GLU A 206 7.57 1.76 -10.92
CA GLU A 206 6.41 2.55 -11.37
C GLU A 206 6.67 4.06 -11.25
N TYR A 207 7.28 4.50 -10.16
CA TYR A 207 7.69 5.90 -10.01
C TYR A 207 8.64 6.33 -11.13
N LEU A 208 9.65 5.52 -11.46
CA LEU A 208 10.59 5.83 -12.54
C LEU A 208 9.89 5.88 -13.89
N LEU A 209 8.98 4.95 -14.20
CA LEU A 209 8.19 4.94 -15.43
C LEU A 209 7.41 6.25 -15.62
N HIS A 210 6.81 6.76 -14.55
CA HIS A 210 6.05 8.01 -14.56
C HIS A 210 6.92 9.27 -14.47
N SER A 211 8.20 9.14 -14.10
CA SER A 211 9.12 10.27 -13.92
C SER A 211 10.02 10.55 -15.12
N ILE A 212 9.95 9.76 -16.21
CA ILE A 212 10.81 9.93 -17.40
C ILE A 212 10.59 11.32 -18.04
N ASN A 213 11.65 12.11 -18.11
CA ASN A 213 11.70 13.39 -18.81
C ASN A 213 13.10 13.64 -19.40
N ILE A 214 13.28 14.76 -20.12
CA ILE A 214 14.56 15.12 -20.78
C ILE A 214 15.74 15.05 -19.82
N SER A 215 15.59 15.61 -18.60
CA SER A 215 16.71 15.81 -17.70
C SER A 215 17.16 14.52 -17.01
N ASN A 216 16.27 13.54 -16.85
CA ASN A 216 16.57 12.29 -16.15
C ASN A 216 16.56 11.02 -17.03
N MET A 217 16.10 11.09 -18.28
CA MET A 217 15.97 9.92 -19.16
C MET A 217 17.26 9.13 -19.30
N LYS A 218 18.41 9.79 -19.53
CA LYS A 218 19.71 9.11 -19.66
C LYS A 218 20.06 8.32 -18.38
N LYS A 219 19.76 8.90 -17.22
CA LYS A 219 20.01 8.28 -15.91
C LYS A 219 19.08 7.08 -15.68
N ILE A 220 17.80 7.24 -15.98
CA ILE A 220 16.79 6.18 -15.84
C ILE A 220 17.07 5.02 -16.82
N SER A 221 17.39 5.32 -18.08
CA SER A 221 17.73 4.32 -19.09
C SER A 221 18.98 3.53 -18.71
N LYS A 222 20.03 4.20 -18.22
CA LYS A 222 21.21 3.51 -17.70
C LYS A 222 20.86 2.57 -16.54
N ALA A 223 20.10 3.06 -15.56
CA ALA A 223 19.67 2.23 -14.42
C ALA A 223 18.80 1.03 -14.87
N ALA A 224 17.97 1.19 -15.90
CA ALA A 224 17.18 0.11 -16.45
C ALA A 224 18.06 -1.02 -17.01
N ILE A 225 19.14 -0.66 -17.72
CA ILE A 225 20.11 -1.62 -18.26
C ILE A 225 20.91 -2.28 -17.12
N ASP A 226 21.48 -1.46 -16.23
CA ASP A 226 22.35 -1.91 -15.14
C ASP A 226 21.63 -2.90 -14.20
N TYR A 227 20.32 -2.72 -13.99
CA TYR A 227 19.51 -3.54 -13.08
C TYR A 227 18.55 -4.50 -13.79
N GLY A 228 18.59 -4.60 -15.12
CA GLY A 228 17.76 -5.54 -15.89
C GLY A 228 16.26 -5.27 -15.77
N LEU A 229 15.82 -4.04 -16.05
CA LEU A 229 14.42 -3.59 -15.97
C LEU A 229 13.83 -3.37 -17.39
N PRO A 230 13.42 -4.43 -18.10
CA PRO A 230 13.07 -4.37 -19.53
C PRO A 230 11.88 -3.45 -19.83
N LEU A 231 10.90 -3.36 -18.92
CA LEU A 231 9.75 -2.47 -19.07
C LEU A 231 10.19 -0.99 -19.08
N LEU A 232 11.12 -0.63 -18.20
CA LEU A 232 11.65 0.72 -18.08
C LEU A 232 12.54 1.07 -19.28
N GLU A 233 13.37 0.14 -19.72
CA GLU A 233 14.19 0.26 -20.92
C GLU A 233 13.33 0.53 -22.15
N ARG A 234 12.32 -0.32 -22.39
CA ARG A 234 11.37 -0.16 -23.50
C ARG A 234 10.69 1.21 -23.45
N ARG A 235 10.26 1.66 -22.26
CA ARG A 235 9.58 2.95 -22.12
C ARG A 235 10.50 4.13 -22.46
N CYS A 236 11.78 4.06 -22.08
CA CYS A 236 12.77 5.06 -22.48
C CYS A 236 12.98 5.07 -24.00
N LEU A 237 13.05 3.90 -24.64
CA LEU A 237 13.21 3.79 -26.11
C LEU A 237 12.00 4.35 -26.87
N GLU A 238 10.77 4.04 -26.42
CA GLU A 238 9.54 4.58 -27.00
C GLU A 238 9.53 6.11 -26.97
N LYS A 239 9.96 6.71 -25.86
CA LYS A 239 10.06 8.17 -25.71
C LYS A 239 11.08 8.79 -26.67
N ILE A 240 12.21 8.12 -26.90
CA ILE A 240 13.21 8.56 -27.89
C ILE A 240 12.62 8.45 -29.31
N ALA A 241 12.01 7.31 -29.64
CA ALA A 241 11.47 7.02 -30.96
C ALA A 241 10.32 7.97 -31.35
N ASN A 242 9.47 8.34 -30.40
CA ASN A 242 8.36 9.27 -30.62
C ASN A 242 8.81 10.74 -30.80
N GLY A 243 10.11 11.01 -30.68
CA GLY A 243 10.65 12.38 -30.81
C GLY A 243 10.35 13.27 -29.61
N ASP A 244 9.85 12.70 -28.50
CA ASP A 244 9.59 13.45 -27.26
C ASP A 244 10.87 14.10 -26.74
N PHE A 245 12.04 13.51 -27.06
CA PHE A 245 13.35 13.97 -26.61
C PHE A 245 14.38 13.94 -27.75
N LYS A 246 14.95 15.10 -28.09
CA LYS A 246 16.11 15.17 -28.99
C LYS A 246 17.35 14.64 -28.27
N VAL A 247 17.84 13.49 -28.69
CA VAL A 247 19.14 12.97 -28.24
C VAL A 247 20.23 13.91 -28.76
N THR A 248 20.76 14.75 -27.87
CA THR A 248 21.96 15.53 -28.15
C THR A 248 23.16 14.67 -27.75
N TYR A 249 23.89 14.19 -28.75
CA TYR A 249 25.22 13.62 -28.54
C TYR A 249 26.16 14.78 -28.21
N SER A 250 26.73 14.74 -27.00
CA SER A 250 27.83 15.57 -26.53
C SER A 250 28.95 14.68 -26.06
#